data_AF-A0AA40VNI7-F1
#
_entry.id   AF-A0AA40VNI7-F1
#
_cell.length_a   1.000
_cell.length_b   1.000
_cell.length_c   1.000
_cell.angle_alpha   90.00
_cell.angle_beta   90.00
_cell.angle_gamma   90.00
#
_symmetry.space_group_name_H-M   'P 1'
#
loop_
_entity.id
_entity.type
_entity.pdbx_description
1 polymer ?
#
loop_
_entity_poly.entity_id
_entity_poly.type
_entity_poly.pdbx_seq_one_letter_code
_entity_poly.pdbx_strand_id
1 'polypeptide(L)' 'MAYTKVSLSLSEKDVAFLDGEALEGRFPTRSAAVQEAVRLLRESRLADAYAEAYGEWNDDADVTAWDATAADGIA' A
#
# COMPACT_ATOMS: atom_id res chain seq x y z
N MET A 1 10.44 16.84 2.60
CA MET A 1 9.82 15.86 1.69
C MET A 1 9.81 16.43 0.29
N ALA A 2 10.32 15.69 -0.69
CA ALA A 2 10.24 16.09 -2.09
C ALA A 2 8.90 15.62 -2.67
N TYR A 3 8.22 16.48 -3.41
CA TYR A 3 7.03 16.12 -4.18
C TYR A 3 7.15 16.70 -5.59
N THR A 4 6.61 15.98 -6.57
CA THR A 4 6.52 16.42 -7.97
C THR A 4 5.08 16.78 -8.27
N LYS A 5 4.86 17.99 -8.79
CA LYS A 5 3.53 18.38 -9.28
C LYS A 5 3.27 17.70 -10.61
N VAL A 6 2.08 17.14 -10.75
CA VAL A 6 1.62 16.47 -11.98
C VAL A 6 0.32 17.11 -12.44
N SER A 7 0.14 17.21 -13.76
CA SER A 7 -1.15 17.56 -14.35
C SER A 7 -1.94 16.27 -14.58
N LEU A 8 -3.18 16.21 -14.12
CA LEU A 8 -4.04 15.03 -14.20
C LEU A 8 -5.34 15.41 -14.90
N SER A 9 -5.82 14.52 -15.77
CA SER A 9 -7.17 14.59 -16.31
C SER A 9 -8.06 13.67 -15.49
N LEU A 10 -9.08 14.23 -14.85
CA LEU A 10 -10.08 13.51 -14.06
C LEU A 10 -11.47 13.88 -14.57
N SER A 11 -12.45 12.99 -14.39
CA SER A 11 -13.83 13.35 -14.71
C SER A 11 -14.35 14.41 -13.74
N GLU A 12 -15.36 15.19 -14.16
CA GLU A 12 -16.00 16.17 -13.25
C GLU A 12 -16.54 15.51 -11.98
N LYS A 13 -17.02 14.26 -12.09
CA LYS A 13 -17.51 13.49 -10.95
C LYS A 13 -16.40 13.15 -9.96
N ASP A 14 -15.23 12.77 -10.46
CA ASP A 14 -14.09 12.45 -9.59
C ASP A 14 -13.57 13.71 -8.88
N VAL A 15 -13.55 14.85 -9.59
CA VAL A 15 -13.19 16.13 -8.96
C VAL A 15 -14.19 16.52 -7.87
N ALA A 16 -15.50 16.38 -8.14
CA ALA A 16 -16.54 16.64 -7.16
C ALA A 16 -16.47 15.70 -5.94
N PHE A 17 -16.10 14.44 -6.15
CA PHE A 17 -15.85 13.50 -5.07
C PHE A 17 -14.67 13.97 -4.18
N LEU A 18 -13.53 14.32 -4.78
CA LEU A 18 -12.37 14.82 -4.04
C LEU A 18 -12.65 16.13 -3.29
N ASP A 19 -13.54 16.96 -3.83
CA ASP A 19 -14.05 18.15 -3.14
C ASP A 19 -14.89 17.80 -1.92
N GLY A 20 -15.80 16.85 -2.06
CA GLY A 20 -16.61 16.34 -0.95
C GLY A 20 -15.73 15.84 0.20
N GLU A 21 -14.71 15.04 -0.12
CA GLU A 21 -13.77 14.52 0.87
C GLU A 21 -13.00 15.63 1.63
N ALA A 22 -12.69 16.75 0.95
CA ALA A 22 -12.06 17.90 1.56
C ALA A 22 -13.04 18.74 2.40
N LEU A 23 -14.27 18.94 1.91
CA LEU A 23 -15.33 19.66 2.62
C LEU A 23 -15.79 18.93 3.88
N GLU A 24 -15.80 17.59 3.85
CA GLU A 24 -16.08 16.74 5.00
C GLU A 24 -14.91 16.65 5.98
N GLY A 25 -13.78 17.30 5.68
CA GLY A 25 -12.60 17.35 6.54
C GLY A 25 -11.80 16.04 6.60
N ARG A 26 -12.09 15.06 5.74
CA ARG A 26 -11.36 13.78 5.67
C ARG A 26 -9.93 14.01 5.18
N PHE A 27 -9.76 14.94 4.24
CA PHE A 27 -8.45 15.36 3.76
C PHE A 27 -8.30 16.88 3.72
N PRO A 28 -7.10 17.41 4.01
CA PRO A 28 -6.86 18.84 4.00
C PRO A 28 -6.86 19.45 2.59
N THR A 29 -6.61 18.66 1.55
CA THR A 29 -6.59 19.10 0.14
C THR A 29 -6.93 17.94 -0.80
N ARG A 30 -7.34 18.25 -2.04
CA ARG A 30 -7.48 17.25 -3.12
C ARG A 30 -6.20 16.43 -3.32
N SER A 31 -5.04 17.08 -3.27
CA SER A 31 -3.75 16.40 -3.43
C SER A 31 -3.47 15.37 -2.31
N ALA A 32 -3.91 15.65 -1.08
CA ALA A 32 -3.79 14.69 0.02
C ALA A 32 -4.68 13.46 -0.20
N ALA A 33 -5.92 13.66 -0.65
CA ALA A 33 -6.81 12.56 -1.03
C ALA A 33 -6.24 11.72 -2.20
N VAL A 34 -5.66 12.37 -3.21
CA VAL A 34 -5.01 11.67 -4.34
C VAL A 34 -3.76 10.90 -3.90
N GLN A 35 -2.94 11.45 -2.99
CA GLN A 35 -1.80 10.72 -2.43
C GLN A 35 -2.25 9.50 -1.64
N GLU A 36 -3.34 9.61 -0.89
CA GLU A 36 -3.92 8.49 -0.17
C GLU A 36 -4.44 7.40 -1.12
N ALA A 37 -5.12 7.78 -2.20
CA ALA A 37 -5.54 6.83 -3.23
C ALA A 37 -4.36 6.08 -3.86
N VAL A 38 -3.22 6.76 -4.08
CA VAL A 38 -1.99 6.13 -4.57
C VAL A 38 -1.42 5.14 -3.53
N ARG A 39 -1.47 5.47 -2.23
CA ARG A 39 -1.06 4.56 -1.14
C ARG A 39 -1.93 3.30 -1.14
N LEU A 40 -3.25 3.46 -1.16
CA LEU A 40 -4.20 2.35 -1.18
C LEU A 40 -4.01 1.47 -2.43
N LEU A 41 -3.71 2.06 -3.59
CA LEU A 41 -3.41 1.29 -4.79
C LEU A 41 -2.14 0.43 -4.64
N ARG A 42 -1.09 0.93 -3.95
CA ARG A 42 0.10 0.13 -3.65
C ARG A 42 -0.23 -1.02 -2.70
N GLU A 43 -1.01 -0.74 -1.66
CA GLU A 43 -1.41 -1.74 -0.67
C GLU A 43 -2.29 -2.84 -1.26
N SER A 44 -3.17 -2.49 -2.20
CA SER A 44 -4.00 -3.47 -2.91
C SER A 44 -3.18 -4.52 -3.66
N ARG A 45 -1.97 -4.17 -4.08
CA ARG A 45 -1.04 -5.08 -4.78
C ARG A 45 -0.12 -5.84 -3.82
N LEU A 46 -0.10 -5.44 -2.55
CA LEU A 46 0.80 -6.01 -1.55
C LEU A 46 0.36 -7.42 -1.17
N ALA A 47 -0.95 -7.69 -1.14
CA ALA A 47 -1.48 -9.02 -0.82
C ALA A 47 -0.99 -10.08 -1.83
N ASP A 48 -1.09 -9.79 -3.13
CA ASP A 48 -0.60 -10.68 -4.18
C ASP A 48 0.91 -10.87 -4.10
N ALA A 49 1.66 -9.79 -3.88
CA ALA A 49 3.11 -9.84 -3.71
C ALA A 49 3.54 -10.65 -2.48
N TYR A 50 2.80 -10.55 -1.38
CA TYR A 50 3.03 -11.38 -0.20
C TYR A 50 2.69 -12.84 -0.46
N ALA A 51 1.60 -13.13 -1.17
CA ALA A 51 1.23 -14.50 -1.52
C ALA A 51 2.29 -15.16 -2.41
N GLU A 52 2.82 -14.43 -3.39
CA GLU A 52 3.93 -14.88 -4.24
C GLU A 52 5.18 -15.13 -3.40
N ALA A 53 5.60 -14.17 -2.57
CA ALA A 53 6.78 -14.31 -1.72
C ALA A 53 6.69 -15.46 -0.71
N TYR A 54 5.52 -15.69 -0.11
CA TYR A 54 5.30 -16.86 0.76
C TYR A 54 5.32 -18.18 -0.03
N GLY A 55 4.84 -18.18 -1.27
CA GLY A 55 4.94 -19.33 -2.18
C GLY A 55 6.39 -19.68 -2.49
N GLU A 56 7.18 -18.69 -2.93
CA GLU A 56 8.62 -18.83 -3.19
C GLU A 56 9.36 -19.34 -1.95
N TRP A 57 9.07 -18.76 -0.78
CA TRP A 57 9.66 -19.19 0.48
C TRP A 57 9.35 -20.65 0.78
N ASN A 58 8.09 -21.08 0.71
CA ASN A 58 7.70 -22.45 1.07
C ASN A 58 8.36 -23.53 0.19
N ASP A 59 8.74 -23.17 -1.04
CA ASP A 59 9.44 -24.06 -1.98
C ASP A 59 10.98 -24.01 -1.81
N ASP A 60 11.51 -23.14 -0.94
CA ASP A 60 12.93 -22.98 -0.68
C ASP A 60 13.48 -24.06 0.27
N ALA A 61 14.68 -24.55 -0.02
CA ALA A 61 15.37 -25.51 0.84
C ALA A 61 15.77 -24.89 2.20
N ASP A 62 15.91 -23.58 2.26
CA ASP A 62 16.30 -22.85 3.46
C ASP A 62 15.20 -22.80 4.53
N VAL A 63 13.92 -23.07 4.19
CA VAL A 63 12.80 -23.07 5.14
C VAL A 63 13.10 -23.92 6.37
N THR A 64 13.62 -25.12 6.16
CA THR A 64 13.91 -26.07 7.24
C THR A 64 15.03 -25.56 8.16
N ALA A 65 16.01 -24.83 7.60
CA ALA A 65 17.09 -24.25 8.38
C ALA A 65 16.61 -23.08 9.25
N TRP A 66 15.66 -22.28 8.74
CA TRP A 66 15.07 -21.17 9.50
C TRP A 66 14.06 -21.65 10.55
N ASP A 67 13.23 -22.64 10.24
CA ASP A 67 12.29 -23.25 11.21
C ASP A 67 13.01 -23.79 12.45
N ALA A 68 14.22 -24.32 12.29
CA ALA A 68 15.02 -24.84 13.40
C ALA A 68 15.41 -23.76 14.44
N THR A 69 15.43 -22.49 14.04
CA THR A 69 15.78 -21.35 14.92
C THR A 69 14.56 -20.72 15.59
N ALA A 70 13.34 -21.16 15.29
CA ALA A 70 12.10 -20.54 15.79
C ALA A 70 11.93 -20.58 17.32
N ALA A 71 12.59 -21.52 17.99
CA ALA A 71 12.55 -21.66 19.46
C ALA A 71 13.79 -21.10 20.17
N ASP A 72 14.73 -20.50 19.44
CA ASP A 72 15.96 -19.97 20.02
C ASP A 72 15.67 -18.87 21.06
N GLY A 73 16.25 -19.01 22.26
CA GLY A 73 16.12 -18.01 23.33
C GLY A 73 14.81 -18.09 24.14
N ILE A 74 13.93 -19.06 23.87
CA ILE A 74 12.72 -19.31 24.66
C ILE A 74 13.02 -20.44 25.67
N ALA A 75 13.32 -20.04 26.92
CA ALA A 75 13.46 -20.90 28.10
C ALA A 75 12.55 -20.40 29.22
#